data_AF-A0A969WW00-F1
#
_entry.id   AF-A0A969WW00-F1
#
_cell.length_a   1.000
_cell.length_b   1.000
_cell.length_c   1.000
_cell.angle_alpha   90.00
_cell.angle_beta   90.00
_cell.angle_gamma   90.00
#
_symmetry.space_group_name_H-M   'P 1'
#
loop_
_entity.id
_entity.type
_entity.pdbx_description
1 polymer ?
#
loop_
_entity_poly.entity_id
_entity_poly.type
_entity_poly.pdbx_seq_one_letter_code
_entity_poly.pdbx_strand_id
1 'polypeptide(L)'
;VKNYAFSIQDRQKDEQYNQLKGRNMTAHFKEGELRYILVEGDAESLYYLEEDDGTIIGLNKTQSAYLSMDIYKNELQKLKLWSSTTAETNPLSLLKPEDKKLKDFIWYENVRPTSKMDIFRRPKKLQTEKRATPRRFERE
;
A
#
# COMPACT_ATOMS: atom_id res chain seq x y z
N VAL A 1 -2.79 15.21 12.69
CA VAL A 1 -2.63 14.45 11.43
C VAL A 1 -2.12 13.07 11.82
N LYS A 2 -2.88 11.99 11.60
CA LYS A 2 -2.32 10.64 11.76
C LYS A 2 -1.42 10.40 10.56
N ASN A 3 -0.11 10.25 10.79
CA ASN A 3 0.84 9.86 9.74
C ASN A 3 0.80 8.34 9.66
N TYR A 4 0.34 7.80 8.53
CA TYR A 4 0.42 6.37 8.24
C TYR A 4 1.67 6.09 7.39
N ALA A 5 2.29 4.96 7.63
CA ALA A 5 3.24 4.37 6.70
C ALA A 5 2.46 3.72 5.53
N PHE A 6 2.98 3.87 4.32
CA PHE A 6 2.33 3.37 3.11
C PHE A 6 3.39 2.81 2.16
N SER A 7 3.13 1.61 1.63
CA SER A 7 3.90 0.96 0.58
C SER A 7 3.00 0.71 -0.63
N ILE A 8 3.53 0.97 -1.82
CA ILE A 8 2.83 0.81 -3.10
C ILE A 8 3.78 0.08 -4.05
N GLN A 9 3.29 -0.99 -4.66
CA GLN A 9 3.95 -1.69 -5.75
C GLN A 9 3.07 -1.59 -7.01
N ASP A 10 3.61 -0.98 -8.06
CA ASP A 10 3.02 -1.02 -9.40
C ASP A 10 3.19 -2.41 -10.02
N ARG A 11 2.09 -3.03 -10.45
CA ARG A 11 2.08 -4.33 -11.13
C ARG A 11 2.34 -4.22 -12.63
N GLN A 12 2.51 -3.00 -13.17
CA GLN A 12 2.76 -2.73 -14.59
C GLN A 12 1.64 -3.22 -15.53
N LYS A 13 0.42 -3.39 -15.00
CA LYS A 13 -0.79 -3.77 -15.72
C LYS A 13 -1.91 -2.79 -15.35
N ASP A 14 -2.45 -2.04 -16.30
CA ASP A 14 -3.68 -1.22 -16.17
C ASP A 14 -3.81 -0.38 -14.88
N GLU A 15 -2.74 0.32 -14.47
CA GLU A 15 -2.70 1.10 -13.21
C GLU A 15 -3.09 0.30 -11.96
N GLN A 16 -2.75 -0.99 -11.94
CA GLN A 16 -3.01 -1.88 -10.81
C GLN A 16 -1.86 -1.81 -9.81
N TYR A 17 -2.21 -1.54 -8.55
CA TYR A 17 -1.24 -1.39 -7.47
C TYR A 17 -1.54 -2.35 -6.33
N ASN A 18 -0.51 -3.10 -5.90
CA ASN A 18 -0.52 -3.74 -4.59
C ASN A 18 -0.18 -2.69 -3.54
N GLN A 19 -0.95 -2.66 -2.45
CA GLN A 19 -0.90 -1.59 -1.46
C GLN A 19 -0.88 -2.15 -0.05
N LEU A 20 -0.09 -1.51 0.80
CA LEU A 20 0.02 -1.84 2.21
C LEU A 20 0.11 -0.56 3.03
N LYS A 21 -0.72 -0.45 4.06
CA LYS A 21 -0.84 0.71 4.92
C LYS A 21 -0.85 0.26 6.37
N GLY A 22 -0.30 1.09 7.25
CA GLY A 22 -0.48 0.93 8.70
C GLY A 22 0.11 2.12 9.44
N ARG A 23 -0.02 2.14 10.77
CA ARG A 23 0.54 3.22 11.58
C ARG A 23 2.06 3.20 11.52
N ASN A 24 2.66 2.02 11.70
CA ASN A 24 4.10 1.80 11.55
C ASN A 24 4.36 0.65 10.57
N MET A 25 5.42 0.77 9.79
CA MET A 25 5.89 -0.28 8.89
C MET A 25 7.41 -0.42 9.03
N THR A 26 7.87 -1.63 9.31
CA THR A 26 9.28 -1.99 9.44
C THR A 26 9.63 -2.99 8.37
N ALA A 27 10.64 -2.68 7.55
CA ALA A 27 11.13 -3.54 6.48
C ALA A 27 12.56 -4.00 6.78
N HIS A 28 12.79 -5.32 6.71
CA HIS A 28 14.10 -5.92 6.94
C HIS A 28 14.69 -6.40 5.62
N PHE A 29 15.92 -6.01 5.39
CA PHE A 29 16.69 -6.38 4.20
C PHE A 29 17.83 -7.32 4.58
N LYS A 30 18.13 -8.28 3.69
CA LYS A 30 19.31 -9.14 3.78
C LYS A 30 19.96 -9.16 2.41
N GLU A 31 21.25 -8.81 2.35
CA GLU A 31 22.03 -8.77 1.10
C GLU A 31 21.39 -7.85 0.02
N GLY A 32 20.76 -6.75 0.47
CA GLY A 32 20.07 -5.82 -0.41
C GLY A 32 18.65 -6.26 -0.82
N GLU A 33 18.23 -7.48 -0.48
CA GLU A 33 16.89 -8.00 -0.78
C GLU A 33 15.94 -7.84 0.40
N LEU A 34 14.70 -7.45 0.12
CA LEU A 34 13.64 -7.38 1.11
C LEU A 34 13.26 -8.80 1.56
N ARG A 35 13.28 -9.05 2.87
CA ARG A 35 13.00 -10.38 3.47
C ARG A 35 11.75 -10.42 4.33
N TYR A 36 11.49 -9.35 5.07
CA TYR A 36 10.41 -9.32 6.03
C TYR A 36 9.83 -7.92 6.14
N ILE A 37 8.50 -7.83 6.19
CA ILE A 37 7.78 -6.60 6.52
C ILE A 37 6.91 -6.89 7.73
N LEU A 38 6.94 -5.99 8.71
CA LEU A 38 6.00 -5.92 9.82
C LEU A 38 5.23 -4.61 9.75
N VAL A 39 3.90 -4.71 9.82
CA VAL A 39 2.98 -3.57 9.89
C VAL A 39 2.21 -3.65 11.19
N GLU A 40 2.18 -2.54 11.91
CA GLU A 40 1.61 -2.46 13.26
C GLU A 40 0.63 -1.29 13.36
N GLY A 41 -0.55 -1.58 13.88
CA GLY A 41 -1.64 -0.64 14.11
C GLY A 41 -2.40 -0.32 12.82
N ASP A 42 -3.70 -0.64 12.80
CA ASP A 42 -4.61 -0.40 11.68
C ASP A 42 -3.99 -0.82 10.33
N ALA A 43 -3.45 -2.04 10.28
CA ALA A 43 -2.83 -2.60 9.09
C ALA A 43 -3.91 -2.87 8.04
N GLU A 44 -3.79 -2.26 6.86
CA GLU A 44 -4.69 -2.47 5.73
C GLU A 44 -3.86 -2.92 4.53
N SER A 45 -4.31 -3.96 3.83
CA SER A 45 -3.67 -4.40 2.59
C SER A 45 -4.70 -4.54 1.47
N LEU A 46 -4.24 -4.32 0.24
CA LEU A 46 -5.02 -4.46 -0.98
C LEU A 46 -4.12 -5.08 -2.04
N TYR A 47 -4.35 -6.36 -2.35
CA TYR A 47 -3.49 -7.18 -3.20
C TYR A 47 -4.29 -7.88 -4.30
N TYR A 48 -3.78 -7.85 -5.52
CA TYR A 48 -4.34 -8.63 -6.61
C TYR A 48 -3.92 -10.10 -6.45
N LEU A 49 -4.90 -11.00 -6.44
CA LEU A 49 -4.66 -12.43 -6.45
C LEU A 49 -4.51 -12.89 -7.90
N GLU A 50 -3.42 -13.59 -8.20
CA GLU A 50 -3.07 -14.11 -9.52
C GLU A 50 -2.91 -15.64 -9.44
N GLU A 51 -3.38 -16.34 -10.46
CA GLU A 51 -3.05 -17.74 -10.73
C GLU A 51 -1.64 -17.83 -11.37
N ASP A 52 -1.10 -19.06 -11.43
CA ASP A 52 0.23 -19.34 -12.00
C ASP A 52 0.37 -18.91 -13.49
N ASP A 53 -0.74 -18.85 -14.22
CA ASP A 53 -0.80 -18.40 -15.61
C ASP A 53 -0.90 -16.87 -15.76
N GLY A 54 -0.94 -16.13 -14.65
CA GLY A 54 -1.07 -14.67 -14.61
C GLY A 54 -2.51 -14.15 -14.69
N THR A 55 -3.51 -15.04 -14.69
CA THR A 55 -4.92 -14.67 -14.62
C THR A 55 -5.24 -14.08 -13.25
N ILE A 56 -5.83 -12.89 -13.24
CA ILE A 56 -6.20 -12.21 -11.99
C ILE A 56 -7.57 -12.74 -11.52
N ILE A 57 -7.60 -13.32 -10.32
CA ILE A 57 -8.80 -13.87 -9.69
C ILE A 57 -9.66 -12.74 -9.12
N GLY A 58 -9.01 -11.77 -8.49
CA GLY A 58 -9.68 -10.66 -7.83
C GLY A 58 -8.74 -9.80 -7.00
N LEU A 59 -9.33 -8.83 -6.31
CA LEU A 59 -8.64 -7.92 -5.41
C LEU A 59 -8.99 -8.30 -3.97
N ASN A 60 -7.99 -8.78 -3.24
CA ASN A 60 -8.09 -9.12 -1.84
C ASN A 60 -7.80 -7.88 -0.98
N LYS A 61 -8.74 -7.51 -0.13
CA LYS A 61 -8.62 -6.45 0.86
C LYS A 61 -8.58 -7.08 2.25
N THR A 62 -7.59 -6.71 3.05
CA THR A 62 -7.50 -7.17 4.44
C THR A 62 -7.35 -6.01 5.39
N GLN A 63 -7.93 -6.13 6.58
CA GLN A 63 -7.69 -5.20 7.68
C GLN A 63 -7.36 -5.99 8.94
N SER A 64 -6.32 -5.58 9.65
CA SER A 64 -5.93 -6.19 10.92
C SER A 64 -5.21 -5.24 11.85
N ALA A 65 -5.05 -5.62 13.12
CA ALA A 65 -4.21 -4.83 14.03
C ALA A 65 -2.71 -4.97 13.68
N TYR A 66 -2.32 -6.14 13.19
CA TYR A 66 -0.96 -6.45 12.80
C TYR A 66 -0.94 -7.31 11.54
N LEU A 67 0.06 -7.08 10.70
CA LEU A 67 0.31 -7.85 9.48
C LEU A 67 1.82 -8.07 9.34
N SER A 68 2.22 -9.28 8.95
CA SER A 68 3.59 -9.52 8.52
C SER A 68 3.68 -10.31 7.23
N MET A 69 4.73 -10.02 6.47
CA MET A 69 5.01 -10.60 5.17
C MET A 69 6.43 -11.16 5.15
N ASP A 70 6.58 -12.45 4.87
CA ASP A 70 7.86 -13.07 4.54
C ASP A 70 8.02 -13.04 3.01
N ILE A 71 9.14 -12.48 2.53
CA ILE A 71 9.42 -12.25 1.10
C ILE A 71 10.72 -12.96 0.72
N TYR A 72 10.69 -13.67 -0.41
CA TYR A 72 11.86 -14.35 -0.96
C TYR A 72 11.84 -14.24 -2.48
N LYS A 73 12.97 -13.85 -3.09
CA LYS A 73 13.07 -13.64 -4.55
C LYS A 73 11.98 -12.74 -5.12
N ASN A 74 11.66 -11.66 -4.39
CA ASN A 74 10.59 -10.71 -4.72
C ASN A 74 9.17 -11.31 -4.76
N GLU A 75 8.98 -12.52 -4.24
CA GLU A 75 7.69 -13.18 -4.12
C GLU A 75 7.24 -13.25 -2.66
N LEU A 76 5.94 -13.03 -2.43
CA LEU A 76 5.33 -13.18 -1.12
C LEU A 76 5.26 -14.67 -0.78
N GLN A 77 6.02 -15.10 0.22
CA GLN A 77 6.04 -16.50 0.67
C GLN A 77 5.00 -16.77 1.75
N LYS A 78 4.79 -15.78 2.63
CA LYS A 78 3.86 -15.93 3.75
C LYS A 78 3.28 -14.59 4.15
N LEU A 79 1.97 -14.58 4.33
CA LEU A 79 1.23 -13.48 4.92
C LEU A 79 0.63 -13.95 6.26
N LYS A 80 0.87 -13.19 7.34
CA LYS A 80 0.27 -13.43 8.66
C LYS A 80 -0.49 -12.20 9.08
N LEU A 81 -1.72 -12.37 9.57
CA LEU A 81 -2.54 -11.32 10.16
C LEU A 81 -3.07 -11.80 11.51
N TRP A 82 -3.08 -10.96 12.54
CA TRP A 82 -3.53 -11.38 13.88
C TRP A 82 -4.17 -10.26 14.71
N SER A 83 -4.73 -10.67 15.87
CA SER A 83 -5.47 -9.90 16.88
C SER A 83 -6.92 -9.55 16.53
N SER A 84 -7.19 -9.13 15.30
CA SER A 84 -8.53 -8.92 14.74
C SER A 84 -8.31 -8.82 13.24
N THR A 85 -8.92 -9.69 12.45
CA THR A 85 -8.63 -9.78 11.02
C THR A 85 -9.94 -9.86 10.24
N THR A 86 -10.09 -8.97 9.27
CA THR A 86 -11.11 -9.08 8.21
C THR A 86 -10.40 -9.24 6.88
N ALA A 87 -10.95 -10.09 6.01
CA ALA A 87 -10.45 -10.32 4.67
C ALA A 87 -11.64 -10.48 3.72
N GLU A 88 -11.60 -9.76 2.61
CA GLU A 88 -12.64 -9.76 1.57
C GLU A 88 -11.96 -9.85 0.21
N THR A 89 -12.44 -10.73 -0.66
CA THR A 89 -11.93 -10.85 -2.03
C THR A 89 -13.02 -10.44 -3.00
N ASN A 90 -12.76 -9.37 -3.75
CA ASN A 90 -13.68 -8.82 -4.72
C ASN A 90 -13.26 -9.21 -6.14
N PRO A 91 -14.11 -9.89 -6.93
CA PRO A 91 -13.84 -10.17 -8.34
C PRO A 91 -13.62 -8.88 -9.15
N LEU A 92 -12.71 -8.92 -10.12
CA LEU A 92 -12.37 -7.76 -10.97
C LEU A 92 -13.59 -7.13 -11.65
N SER A 93 -14.56 -7.95 -12.07
CA SER A 93 -15.78 -7.51 -12.78
C SER A 93 -16.70 -6.66 -11.91
N LEU A 94 -16.59 -6.75 -10.58
CA LEU A 94 -17.42 -6.02 -9.63
C LEU A 94 -16.71 -4.79 -9.02
N LEU A 95 -15.41 -4.62 -9.27
CA LEU A 95 -14.62 -3.55 -8.69
C LEU A 95 -14.96 -2.20 -9.30
N LYS A 96 -15.35 -1.25 -8.43
CA LYS A 96 -15.43 0.16 -8.81
C LYS A 96 -14.04 0.78 -8.76
N PRO A 97 -13.81 1.90 -9.47
CA PRO A 97 -12.52 2.61 -9.42
C PRO A 97 -12.08 2.97 -8.00
N GLU A 98 -13.03 3.26 -7.11
CA GLU A 98 -12.81 3.63 -5.71
C GLU A 98 -12.27 2.46 -4.87
N ASP A 99 -12.63 1.22 -5.22
CA ASP A 99 -12.23 0.02 -4.48
C ASP A 99 -10.77 -0.39 -4.77
N LYS A 100 -10.19 0.13 -5.85
CA LYS A 100 -8.84 -0.23 -6.33
C LYS A 100 -7.73 0.45 -5.54
N LYS A 101 -8.03 1.42 -4.68
CA LYS A 101 -7.04 2.22 -3.94
C LYS A 101 -7.45 2.36 -2.48
N LEU A 102 -6.51 2.14 -1.56
CA LEU A 102 -6.74 2.45 -0.15
C LEU A 102 -6.86 3.96 0.04
N LYS A 103 -7.56 4.35 1.11
CA LYS A 103 -7.62 5.75 1.53
C LYS A 103 -6.19 6.26 1.77
N ASP A 104 -5.93 7.47 1.30
CA ASP A 104 -4.62 8.15 1.35
C ASP A 104 -3.60 7.67 0.32
N PHE A 105 -3.99 6.83 -0.65
CA PHE A 105 -3.13 6.45 -1.79
C PHE A 105 -2.68 7.70 -2.56
N ILE A 106 -1.36 7.84 -2.74
CA ILE A 106 -0.74 8.84 -3.61
C ILE A 106 0.41 8.15 -4.35
N TRP A 107 0.36 8.17 -5.68
CA TRP A 107 1.43 7.62 -6.50
C TRP A 107 2.52 8.67 -6.76
N TYR A 108 3.66 8.51 -6.09
CA TYR A 108 4.76 9.47 -6.05
C TYR A 108 5.79 9.25 -7.17
N GLU A 109 5.35 8.91 -8.39
CA GLU A 109 6.25 8.57 -9.50
C GLU A 109 7.22 9.70 -9.84
N ASN A 110 6.73 10.94 -9.84
CA ASN A 110 7.51 12.13 -10.19
C ASN A 110 8.67 12.44 -9.21
N VAL A 111 8.64 11.89 -8.00
CA VAL A 111 9.71 12.06 -6.99
C VAL A 111 10.46 10.77 -6.70
N ARG A 112 10.10 9.67 -7.38
CA ARG A 112 10.79 8.39 -7.25
C ARG A 112 12.23 8.52 -7.75
N PRO A 113 13.23 8.18 -6.91
CA PRO A 113 14.63 8.19 -7.35
C PRO A 113 14.88 7.14 -8.44
N THR A 114 15.40 7.57 -9.59
CA THR A 114 15.84 6.73 -10.72
C THR A 114 17.36 6.68 -10.85
N SER A 115 18.07 7.64 -10.25
CA SER A 115 19.54 7.69 -10.29
C SER A 115 20.14 8.11 -8.94
N LYS A 116 21.43 7.82 -8.72
CA LYS A 116 22.17 8.29 -7.54
C LYS A 116 22.19 9.81 -7.40
N MET A 117 22.13 10.54 -8.52
CA MET A 117 22.11 12.02 -8.51
C MET A 117 20.80 12.60 -7.98
N ASP A 118 19.79 11.76 -7.77
CA ASP A 118 18.45 12.21 -7.38
C ASP A 118 18.40 12.69 -5.94
N ILE A 119 19.40 12.33 -5.13
CA ILE A 119 19.60 12.89 -3.79
C ILE A 119 19.79 14.41 -3.80
N PHE A 120 20.20 14.98 -4.93
CA PHE A 120 20.39 16.42 -5.11
C PHE A 120 19.16 17.13 -5.71
N ARG A 121 18.14 16.37 -6.15
CA ARG A 121 16.91 16.96 -6.69
C ARG A 121 16.14 17.64 -5.56
N ARG A 122 15.62 18.84 -5.84
CA ARG A 122 14.65 19.52 -4.99
C ARG A 122 13.27 19.33 -5.60
N PRO A 123 12.52 18.28 -5.21
CA PRO A 123 11.20 18.06 -5.78
C PRO A 123 10.29 19.24 -5.43
N LYS A 124 9.61 19.81 -6.43
CA LYS A 124 8.50 20.72 -6.17
C LYS A 124 7.44 19.91 -5.43
N LYS A 125 6.96 20.41 -4.27
CA LYS A 125 5.86 19.76 -3.55
C LYS A 125 4.74 19.48 -4.55
N LEU A 126 4.31 18.22 -4.64
CA LEU A 126 3.05 17.90 -5.30
C LEU A 126 2.00 18.82 -4.70
N GLN A 127 1.27 19.54 -5.54
CA GLN A 127 0.07 20.22 -5.10
C GLN A 127 -0.92 19.12 -4.71
N THR A 128 -0.80 18.60 -3.49
CA THR A 128 -1.88 17.85 -2.88
C THR A 128 -3.09 18.74 -2.97
N GLU A 129 -4.11 18.31 -3.70
CA GLU A 129 -5.43 18.93 -3.66
C GLU A 129 -5.71 19.28 -2.21
N LYS A 130 -6.00 20.56 -1.96
CA LYS A 130 -6.22 21.10 -0.63
C LYS A 130 -7.23 20.18 0.06
N ARG A 131 -6.78 19.31 0.97
CA ARG A 131 -7.69 18.59 1.86
C ARG A 131 -8.53 19.66 2.51
N ALA A 132 -9.82 19.69 2.20
CA ALA A 132 -10.75 20.59 2.86
C ALA A 132 -10.59 20.33 4.36
N THR A 133 -10.04 21.30 5.07
CA THR A 133 -10.00 21.27 6.53
C THR A 133 -11.44 21.02 6.97
N PRO A 134 -11.74 19.98 7.78
CA PRO A 134 -13.08 19.84 8.31
C PRO A 134 -13.40 21.17 8.99
N ARG A 135 -14.51 21.80 8.57
CA ARG A 135 -14.98 23.04 9.21
C ARG A 135 -15.06 22.71 10.69
N ARG A 136 -14.18 23.34 11.47
CA ARG A 136 -14.26 23.29 12.92
C ARG A 136 -15.67 23.77 13.24
N PHE A 137 -16.49 22.94 13.86
CA PHE A 137 -17.81 23.36 14.32
C PHE A 137 -17.58 24.62 15.18
N GLU A 138 -17.89 25.79 14.62
CA GLU A 138 -18.11 26.99 15.40
C GLU A 138 -19.36 26.69 16.21
N ARG A 139 -19.19 26.57 17.53
CA ARG A 139 -20.33 26.66 18.43
C ARG A 139 -20.67 28.14 18.50
N GLU A 140 -21.90 28.48 18.13
CA GLU A 140 -22.51 29.78 18.43
C GLU A 140 -22.51 30.05 19.94
#